data_AF-A0A2Z4PQS0-F1
#
_entry.id   AF-A0A2Z4PQS0-F1
#
_cell.length_a   1.000
_cell.length_b   1.000
_cell.length_c   1.000
_cell.angle_alpha   90.00
_cell.angle_beta   90.00
_cell.angle_gamma   90.00
#
_symmetry.space_group_name_H-M   'P 1'
#
loop_
_entity.id
_entity.type
_entity.pdbx_description
1 polymer ?
#
loop_
_entity_poly.entity_id
_entity_poly.type
_entity_poly.pdbx_seq_one_letter_code
_entity_poly.pdbx_strand_id
1 'polypeptide(L)'
;MADTYSTEVNKLEKLRAAWLPAVEFLFGEAVAEAKFDGFEVRDDITKPSMIFAYVDEPYRYTIQMPVRVFTNDVMLLADVIQEMVRGLFPIGTQDTKTSALCEGAAVFGAITAIKQVFGEETVDSYLNALKEQAFPFYDAFSYVAVLLAEDPQAIKKLRGVQPFLYKIERADFETADVEIDRKIKDILLLSFRA
;
A
#
# COMPACT_ATOMS: atom_id res chain seq x y z
N MET A 1 6.04 6.66 29.23
CA MET A 1 6.26 5.68 28.15
C MET A 1 4.97 4.96 27.78
N ALA A 2 4.25 4.31 28.71
CA ALA A 2 2.97 3.66 28.40
C ALA A 2 1.87 4.63 27.87
N ASP A 3 1.77 5.84 28.43
CA ASP A 3 0.77 6.83 27.99
C ASP A 3 1.05 7.37 26.57
N THR A 4 2.32 7.57 26.22
CA THR A 4 2.74 8.04 24.88
C THR A 4 2.51 6.96 23.83
N TYR A 5 2.91 5.72 24.13
CA TYR A 5 2.69 4.56 23.27
C TYR A 5 1.19 4.36 22.98
N SER A 6 0.36 4.42 24.04
CA SER A 6 -1.10 4.37 23.90
C SER A 6 -1.64 5.51 23.03
N THR A 7 -1.10 6.73 23.16
CA THR A 7 -1.51 7.88 22.34
C THR A 7 -1.15 7.71 20.86
N GLU A 8 0.05 7.23 20.56
CA GLU A 8 0.54 7.00 19.21
C GLU A 8 -0.26 5.91 18.48
N VAL A 9 -0.47 4.76 19.15
CA VAL A 9 -1.33 3.68 18.63
C VAL A 9 -2.75 4.18 18.39
N ASN A 10 -3.33 4.94 19.34
CA ASN A 10 -4.65 5.55 19.15
C ASN A 10 -4.71 6.53 17.96
N LYS A 11 -3.63 7.27 17.67
CA LYS A 11 -3.54 8.15 16.48
C LYS A 11 -3.59 7.31 15.20
N LEU A 12 -2.83 6.21 15.16
CA LEU A 12 -2.79 5.29 14.01
C LEU A 12 -4.16 4.62 13.77
N GLU A 13 -4.82 4.12 14.81
CA GLU A 13 -6.15 3.51 14.70
C GLU A 13 -7.20 4.50 14.19
N LYS A 14 -7.17 5.76 14.65
CA LYS A 14 -8.06 6.82 14.15
C LYS A 14 -7.81 7.13 12.68
N LEU A 15 -6.55 7.23 12.26
CA LEU A 15 -6.20 7.44 10.86
C LEU A 15 -6.69 6.28 10.00
N ARG A 16 -6.42 5.04 10.41
CA ARG A 16 -6.89 3.85 9.70
C ARG A 16 -8.41 3.83 9.57
N ALA A 17 -9.14 4.05 10.66
CA ALA A 17 -10.60 4.05 10.65
C ALA A 17 -11.18 5.15 9.72
N ALA A 18 -10.56 6.33 9.69
CA ALA A 18 -10.99 7.43 8.84
C ALA A 18 -10.73 7.15 7.34
N TRP A 19 -9.63 6.49 7.01
CA TRP A 19 -9.20 6.28 5.63
C TRP A 19 -9.64 4.95 5.00
N LEU A 20 -10.04 3.97 5.81
CA LEU A 20 -10.39 2.64 5.30
C LEU A 20 -11.48 2.70 4.21
N PRO A 21 -12.57 3.48 4.35
CA PRO A 21 -13.58 3.58 3.30
C PRO A 21 -13.03 4.12 1.97
N ALA A 22 -12.10 5.09 2.01
CA ALA A 22 -11.50 5.65 0.80
C ALA A 22 -10.51 4.67 0.15
N VAL A 23 -9.74 3.95 0.98
CA VAL A 23 -8.81 2.91 0.51
C VAL A 23 -9.58 1.76 -0.15
N GLU A 24 -10.66 1.28 0.46
CA GLU A 24 -11.53 0.24 -0.12
C GLU A 24 -12.29 0.74 -1.35
N PHE A 25 -12.70 2.01 -1.38
CA PHE A 25 -13.32 2.60 -2.57
C PHE A 25 -12.37 2.58 -3.77
N LEU A 26 -11.09 2.91 -3.57
CA LEU A 26 -10.08 2.97 -4.63
C LEU A 26 -9.69 1.57 -5.12
N PHE A 27 -9.43 0.65 -4.19
CA PHE A 27 -8.75 -0.60 -4.51
C PHE A 27 -9.62 -1.85 -4.33
N GLY A 28 -10.83 -1.72 -3.78
CA GLY A 28 -11.71 -2.83 -3.40
C GLY A 28 -11.57 -3.22 -1.93
N GLU A 29 -12.57 -3.89 -1.37
CA GLU A 29 -12.56 -4.38 0.01
C GLU A 29 -11.37 -5.31 0.30
N ALA A 30 -10.99 -5.45 1.56
CA ALA A 30 -9.97 -6.43 1.94
C ALA A 30 -10.41 -7.87 1.57
N VAL A 31 -9.45 -8.73 1.24
CA VAL A 31 -9.74 -10.17 1.06
C VAL A 31 -10.31 -10.76 2.36
N ALA A 32 -11.24 -11.71 2.26
CA ALA A 32 -11.98 -12.22 3.42
C ALA A 32 -11.08 -12.83 4.51
N GLU A 33 -9.91 -13.34 4.11
CA GLU A 33 -8.93 -13.94 4.98
C GLU A 33 -8.03 -12.92 5.70
N ALA A 34 -8.03 -11.65 5.27
CA ALA A 34 -7.20 -10.61 5.88
C ALA A 34 -7.70 -10.27 7.29
N LYS A 35 -6.81 -10.37 8.28
CA LYS A 35 -7.11 -10.05 9.67
C LYS A 35 -6.08 -9.07 10.21
N PHE A 36 -6.52 -7.86 10.55
CA PHE A 36 -5.68 -6.83 11.15
C PHE A 36 -5.76 -6.88 12.67
N ASP A 37 -4.63 -7.09 13.34
CA ASP A 37 -4.53 -7.18 14.80
C ASP A 37 -4.25 -5.84 15.51
N GLY A 38 -3.92 -4.80 14.74
CA GLY A 38 -3.58 -3.48 15.28
C GLY A 38 -2.18 -3.00 14.89
N PHE A 39 -1.78 -1.91 15.53
CA PHE A 39 -0.46 -1.30 15.37
C PHE A 39 0.47 -1.57 16.54
N GLU A 40 1.76 -1.71 16.23
CA GLU A 40 2.85 -1.72 17.20
C GLU A 40 3.84 -0.60 16.86
N VAL A 41 4.17 0.26 17.83
CA VAL A 41 5.12 1.36 17.60
C VAL A 41 6.50 0.97 18.10
N ARG A 42 7.52 1.09 17.24
CA ARG A 42 8.90 0.66 17.52
C ARG A 42 9.91 1.74 17.21
N ASP A 43 10.96 1.84 18.02
CA ASP A 43 12.06 2.80 17.83
C ASP A 43 13.27 2.20 17.10
N ASP A 44 13.35 0.88 17.00
CA ASP A 44 14.45 0.13 16.41
C ASP A 44 14.23 -0.26 14.93
N ILE A 45 13.11 0.16 14.34
CA ILE A 45 12.84 -0.01 12.91
C ILE A 45 12.87 1.33 12.19
N THR A 46 13.15 1.29 10.89
CA THR A 46 13.22 2.48 10.05
C THR A 46 11.99 2.62 9.15
N LYS A 47 11.42 1.52 8.67
CA LYS A 47 10.23 1.56 7.80
C LYS A 47 9.08 0.79 8.43
N PRO A 48 7.83 1.15 8.10
CA PRO A 48 6.69 0.31 8.43
C PRO A 48 6.87 -1.11 7.88
N SER A 49 6.26 -2.08 8.56
CA SER A 49 6.21 -3.45 8.05
C SER A 49 5.04 -4.22 8.63
N MET A 50 4.45 -5.11 7.83
CA MET A 50 3.50 -6.11 8.31
C MET A 50 4.23 -7.35 8.85
N ILE A 51 3.81 -7.79 10.04
CA ILE A 51 4.31 -8.99 10.70
C ILE A 51 3.23 -10.06 10.69
N PHE A 52 3.57 -11.25 10.17
CA PHE A 52 2.70 -12.42 10.10
C PHE A 52 3.15 -13.44 11.14
N ALA A 53 2.56 -13.38 12.34
CA ALA A 53 3.00 -14.19 13.48
C ALA A 53 2.29 -15.55 13.61
N TYR A 54 1.17 -15.74 12.90
CA TYR A 54 0.29 -16.90 13.08
C TYR A 54 0.43 -17.86 11.90
N VAL A 55 1.02 -19.03 12.14
CA VAL A 55 1.26 -20.06 11.10
C VAL A 55 -0.05 -20.57 10.48
N ASP A 56 -1.08 -20.75 11.32
CA ASP A 56 -2.39 -21.27 10.89
C ASP A 56 -3.31 -20.17 10.32
N GLU A 57 -2.93 -18.90 10.45
CA GLU A 57 -3.66 -17.74 9.94
C GLU A 57 -2.69 -16.83 9.16
N PRO A 58 -2.20 -17.26 7.98
CA PRO A 58 -1.09 -16.58 7.30
C PRO A 58 -1.41 -15.13 6.95
N TYR A 59 -2.67 -14.80 6.69
CA TYR A 59 -3.13 -13.45 6.33
C TYR A 59 -3.53 -12.60 7.54
N ARG A 60 -3.22 -13.04 8.76
CA ARG A 60 -3.37 -12.28 9.99
C ARG A 60 -2.09 -11.50 10.28
N TYR A 61 -2.20 -10.19 10.45
CA TYR A 61 -1.05 -9.30 10.52
C TYR A 61 -1.19 -8.17 11.53
N THR A 62 -0.05 -7.78 12.09
CA THR A 62 0.15 -6.53 12.85
C THR A 62 1.01 -5.59 12.00
N ILE A 63 0.71 -4.28 12.02
CA ILE A 63 1.57 -3.28 11.36
C ILE A 63 2.53 -2.70 12.40
N GLN A 64 3.82 -2.90 12.20
CA GLN A 64 4.86 -2.20 12.96
C GLN A 64 5.13 -0.83 12.34
N MET A 65 5.07 0.24 13.15
CA MET A 65 5.29 1.62 12.74
C MET A 65 6.52 2.21 13.45
N PRO A 66 7.47 2.83 12.73
CA PRO A 66 8.62 3.46 13.35
C PRO A 66 8.22 4.76 14.08
N VAL A 67 8.71 4.98 15.31
CA VAL A 67 8.42 6.20 16.12
C VAL A 67 8.64 7.51 15.34
N ARG A 68 9.63 7.54 14.44
CA ARG A 68 9.95 8.74 13.65
C ARG A 68 8.82 9.23 12.76
N VAL A 69 7.85 8.39 12.39
CA VAL A 69 6.73 8.83 11.53
C VAL A 69 5.88 9.89 12.21
N PHE A 70 5.84 9.90 13.54
CA PHE A 70 5.08 10.88 14.31
C PHE A 70 5.68 12.29 14.30
N THR A 71 6.91 12.48 13.78
CA THR A 71 7.53 13.81 13.65
C THR A 71 7.16 14.54 12.36
N ASN A 72 6.48 13.88 11.43
CA ASN A 72 6.08 14.45 10.14
C ASN A 72 4.72 13.88 9.72
N ASP A 73 3.67 14.70 9.76
CA ASP A 73 2.30 14.24 9.46
C ASP A 73 2.12 13.76 8.00
N VAL A 74 2.92 14.27 7.06
CA VAL A 74 2.91 13.77 5.66
C VAL A 74 3.45 12.35 5.61
N MET A 75 4.58 12.08 6.28
CA MET A 75 5.15 10.73 6.36
C MET A 75 4.23 9.79 7.12
N LEU A 76 3.65 10.24 8.24
CA LEU A 76 2.68 9.46 9.00
C LEU A 76 1.50 9.03 8.14
N LEU A 77 0.89 9.96 7.41
CA LEU A 77 -0.23 9.64 6.53
C LEU A 77 0.21 8.70 5.41
N ALA A 78 1.34 8.98 4.75
CA ALA A 78 1.84 8.18 3.65
C ALA A 78 2.08 6.72 4.10
N ASP A 79 2.78 6.52 5.20
CA ASP A 79 3.13 5.21 5.72
C ASP A 79 1.89 4.42 6.17
N VAL A 80 0.95 5.06 6.87
CA VAL A 80 -0.31 4.43 7.25
C VAL A 80 -1.09 3.98 6.02
N ILE A 81 -1.23 4.84 5.01
CA ILE A 81 -2.01 4.52 3.81
C ILE A 81 -1.35 3.41 2.99
N GLN A 82 -0.04 3.43 2.82
CA GLN A 82 0.66 2.36 2.10
C GLN A 82 0.43 1.00 2.77
N GLU A 83 0.57 0.92 4.09
CA GLU A 83 0.33 -0.33 4.82
C GLU A 83 -1.15 -0.74 4.80
N MET A 84 -2.09 0.21 4.81
CA MET A 84 -3.51 -0.08 4.64
C MET A 84 -3.81 -0.70 3.27
N VAL A 85 -3.23 -0.15 2.20
CA VAL A 85 -3.41 -0.69 0.83
C VAL A 85 -2.85 -2.11 0.75
N ARG A 86 -1.62 -2.33 1.25
CA ARG A 86 -1.03 -3.68 1.28
C ARG A 86 -1.84 -4.64 2.16
N GLY A 87 -2.46 -4.14 3.22
CA GLY A 87 -3.34 -4.88 4.12
C GLY A 87 -4.68 -5.33 3.49
N LEU A 88 -5.09 -4.75 2.34
CA LEU A 88 -6.24 -5.26 1.59
C LEU A 88 -5.97 -6.64 0.97
N PHE A 89 -4.71 -6.97 0.71
CA PHE A 89 -4.28 -8.22 0.04
C PHE A 89 -2.93 -8.70 0.62
N PRO A 90 -2.88 -9.08 1.91
CA PRO A 90 -1.64 -9.43 2.60
C PRO A 90 -0.90 -10.59 1.92
N ILE A 91 0.43 -10.53 1.91
CA ILE A 91 1.31 -11.52 1.27
C ILE A 91 1.45 -12.84 2.04
N GLY A 92 1.01 -12.86 3.29
CA GLY A 92 0.89 -14.04 4.14
C GLY A 92 2.20 -14.56 4.75
N THR A 93 3.35 -14.22 4.16
CA THR A 93 4.69 -14.58 4.67
C THR A 93 5.70 -13.52 4.27
N GLN A 94 6.81 -13.39 5.00
CA GLN A 94 7.85 -12.39 4.69
C GLN A 94 8.70 -12.72 3.46
N ASP A 95 8.74 -13.98 3.02
CA ASP A 95 9.56 -14.42 1.88
C ASP A 95 8.86 -14.23 0.52
N THR A 96 7.56 -13.93 0.54
CA THR A 96 6.79 -13.67 -0.68
C THR A 96 7.23 -12.35 -1.30
N LYS A 97 7.69 -12.40 -2.55
CA LYS A 97 7.99 -11.18 -3.33
C LYS A 97 6.71 -10.51 -3.78
N THR A 98 6.64 -9.19 -3.61
CA THR A 98 5.59 -8.36 -4.21
C THR A 98 5.94 -8.00 -5.65
N SER A 99 4.94 -7.59 -6.42
CA SER A 99 5.09 -7.07 -7.78
C SER A 99 5.16 -5.54 -7.79
N ALA A 100 5.64 -4.94 -8.87
CA ALA A 100 5.58 -3.49 -9.07
C ALA A 100 4.13 -2.96 -8.99
N LEU A 101 3.15 -3.74 -9.43
CA LEU A 101 1.73 -3.44 -9.26
C LEU A 101 1.33 -3.27 -7.79
N CYS A 102 1.82 -4.13 -6.89
CA CYS A 102 1.50 -4.05 -5.46
C CYS A 102 2.06 -2.78 -4.81
N GLU A 103 3.35 -2.54 -5.01
CA GLU A 103 4.02 -1.40 -4.38
C GLU A 103 3.59 -0.09 -5.01
N GLY A 104 3.38 -0.07 -6.33
CA GLY A 104 2.84 1.10 -7.04
C GLY A 104 1.42 1.44 -6.57
N ALA A 105 0.56 0.46 -6.31
CA ALA A 105 -0.78 0.69 -5.77
C ALA A 105 -0.73 1.30 -4.36
N ALA A 106 0.16 0.81 -3.51
CA ALA A 106 0.36 1.37 -2.17
C ALA A 106 0.81 2.83 -2.23
N VAL A 107 1.80 3.14 -3.07
CA VAL A 107 2.31 4.52 -3.25
C VAL A 107 1.24 5.43 -3.88
N PHE A 108 0.47 4.94 -4.85
CA PHE A 108 -0.65 5.68 -5.44
C PHE A 108 -1.71 6.05 -4.39
N GLY A 109 -2.05 5.11 -3.50
CA GLY A 109 -2.93 5.37 -2.37
C GLY A 109 -2.41 6.50 -1.49
N ALA A 110 -1.12 6.45 -1.10
CA ALA A 110 -0.51 7.49 -0.29
C ALA A 110 -0.51 8.86 -0.96
N ILE A 111 -0.16 8.94 -2.26
CA ILE A 111 -0.20 10.20 -3.02
C ILE A 111 -1.61 10.76 -3.08
N THR A 112 -2.62 9.91 -3.28
CA THR A 112 -4.03 10.32 -3.30
C THR A 112 -4.44 10.92 -1.96
N ALA A 113 -4.05 10.28 -0.85
CA ALA A 113 -4.32 10.78 0.49
C ALA A 113 -3.55 12.08 0.80
N ILE A 114 -2.28 12.17 0.43
CA ILE A 114 -1.46 13.39 0.59
C ILE A 114 -2.10 14.54 -0.17
N LYS A 115 -2.49 14.33 -1.43
CA LYS A 115 -3.15 15.34 -2.25
C LYS A 115 -4.40 15.89 -1.57
N GLN A 116 -5.21 15.00 -1.00
CA GLN A 116 -6.47 15.34 -0.35
C GLN A 116 -6.28 16.14 0.95
N VAL A 117 -5.22 15.87 1.72
CA VAL A 117 -5.01 16.50 3.05
C VAL A 117 -4.07 17.69 3.00
N PHE A 118 -3.01 17.61 2.21
CA PHE A 118 -1.90 18.56 2.20
C PHE A 118 -1.74 19.32 0.87
N GLY A 119 -2.57 19.03 -0.14
CA GLY A 119 -2.57 19.73 -1.42
C GLY A 119 -1.48 19.26 -2.40
N GLU A 120 -1.52 19.81 -3.63
CA GLU A 120 -0.65 19.39 -4.74
C GLU A 120 0.83 19.71 -4.54
N GLU A 121 1.17 20.86 -3.93
CA GLU A 121 2.56 21.25 -3.67
C GLU A 121 3.30 20.23 -2.78
N THR A 122 2.57 19.62 -1.83
CA THR A 122 3.11 18.56 -0.97
C THR A 122 3.32 17.26 -1.74
N VAL A 123 2.45 16.95 -2.70
CA VAL A 123 2.61 15.79 -3.60
C VAL A 123 3.88 15.91 -4.41
N ASP A 124 4.15 17.09 -4.99
CA ASP A 124 5.37 17.31 -5.78
C ASP A 124 6.62 17.10 -4.93
N SER A 125 6.63 17.63 -3.70
CA SER A 125 7.73 17.44 -2.76
C SER A 125 7.93 15.97 -2.39
N TYR A 126 6.84 15.23 -2.15
CA TYR A 126 6.87 13.80 -1.85
C TYR A 126 7.37 12.97 -3.03
N LEU A 127 6.90 13.25 -4.25
CA LEU A 127 7.34 12.58 -5.47
C LEU A 127 8.82 12.84 -5.76
N ASN A 128 9.30 14.07 -5.54
CA ASN A 128 10.73 14.40 -5.67
C ASN A 128 11.57 13.60 -4.66
N ALA A 129 11.14 13.53 -3.41
CA ALA A 129 11.83 12.73 -2.39
C ALA A 129 11.86 11.24 -2.75
N LEU A 130 10.76 10.67 -3.26
CA LEU A 130 10.73 9.29 -3.75
C LEU A 130 11.69 9.09 -4.92
N LYS A 131 11.70 10.01 -5.89
CA LYS A 131 12.58 9.92 -7.06
C LYS A 131 14.06 9.95 -6.68
N GLU A 132 14.44 10.72 -5.66
CA GLU A 132 15.82 10.86 -5.20
C GLU A 132 16.28 9.75 -4.27
N GLN A 133 15.41 9.29 -3.36
CA GLN A 133 15.80 8.43 -2.23
C GLN A 133 15.25 7.01 -2.34
N ALA A 134 14.23 6.80 -3.15
CA ALA A 134 13.46 5.55 -3.23
C ALA A 134 12.94 5.29 -4.66
N PHE A 135 13.81 5.49 -5.65
CA PHE A 135 13.44 5.48 -7.08
C PHE A 135 12.58 4.27 -7.51
N PRO A 136 12.84 3.03 -7.06
CA PRO A 136 11.99 1.90 -7.41
C PRO A 136 10.50 2.09 -7.06
N PHE A 137 10.19 2.75 -5.94
CA PHE A 137 8.82 3.07 -5.54
C PHE A 137 8.20 4.16 -6.43
N TYR A 138 8.99 5.17 -6.81
CA TYR A 138 8.55 6.19 -7.77
C TYR A 138 8.23 5.57 -9.14
N ASP A 139 9.10 4.68 -9.62
CA ASP A 139 8.96 4.01 -10.90
C ASP A 139 7.70 3.12 -10.92
N ALA A 140 7.52 2.27 -9.90
CA ALA A 140 6.34 1.44 -9.74
C ALA A 140 5.04 2.27 -9.65
N PHE A 141 5.06 3.36 -8.89
CA PHE A 141 3.94 4.32 -8.85
C PHE A 141 3.61 4.86 -10.23
N SER A 142 4.61 5.26 -11.02
CA SER A 142 4.37 5.89 -12.32
C SER A 142 3.62 4.97 -13.27
N TYR A 143 3.94 3.67 -13.29
CA TYR A 143 3.24 2.68 -14.10
C TYR A 143 1.81 2.42 -13.61
N VAL A 144 1.59 2.38 -12.28
CA VAL A 144 0.24 2.27 -11.72
C VAL A 144 -0.59 3.52 -11.99
N ALA A 145 0.02 4.70 -11.97
CA ALA A 145 -0.65 5.95 -12.33
C ALA A 145 -1.10 5.95 -13.80
N VAL A 146 -0.27 5.43 -14.72
CA VAL A 146 -0.69 5.24 -16.12
C VAL A 146 -1.84 4.25 -16.22
N LEU A 147 -1.75 3.10 -15.54
CA LEU A 147 -2.83 2.11 -15.50
C LEU A 147 -4.16 2.70 -15.04
N LEU A 148 -4.14 3.47 -13.96
CA LEU A 148 -5.36 4.08 -13.40
C LEU A 148 -5.85 5.30 -14.17
N ALA A 149 -4.98 5.92 -14.99
CA ALA A 149 -5.40 6.96 -15.93
C ALA A 149 -6.14 6.38 -17.13
N GLU A 150 -5.73 5.20 -17.62
CA GLU A 150 -6.41 4.48 -18.71
C GLU A 150 -7.68 3.79 -18.22
N ASP A 151 -7.63 3.13 -17.06
CA ASP A 151 -8.78 2.49 -16.42
C ASP A 151 -8.78 2.74 -14.90
N PRO A 152 -9.57 3.72 -14.40
CA PRO A 152 -9.67 4.03 -12.97
C PRO A 152 -10.20 2.88 -12.10
N GLN A 153 -10.74 1.82 -12.69
CA GLN A 153 -11.22 0.63 -11.97
C GLN A 153 -10.28 -0.57 -12.12
N ALA A 154 -9.14 -0.43 -12.83
CA ALA A 154 -8.26 -1.55 -13.18
C ALA A 154 -7.89 -2.43 -11.98
N ILE A 155 -7.44 -1.85 -10.87
CA ILE A 155 -7.06 -2.62 -9.67
C ILE A 155 -8.25 -3.40 -9.10
N LYS A 156 -9.44 -2.79 -9.06
CA LYS A 156 -10.66 -3.47 -8.59
C LYS A 156 -11.07 -4.61 -9.52
N LYS A 157 -11.03 -4.39 -10.84
CA LYS A 157 -11.33 -5.41 -11.84
C LYS A 157 -10.37 -6.61 -11.72
N LEU A 158 -9.07 -6.33 -11.64
CA LEU A 158 -8.03 -7.34 -11.44
C LEU A 158 -8.26 -8.14 -10.16
N ARG A 159 -8.58 -7.47 -9.05
CA ARG A 159 -8.89 -8.13 -7.77
C ARG A 159 -10.21 -8.91 -7.79
N GLY A 160 -11.12 -8.59 -8.71
CA GLY A 160 -12.32 -9.39 -8.97
C GLY A 160 -12.00 -10.75 -9.62
N VAL A 161 -10.90 -10.85 -10.36
CA VAL A 161 -10.42 -12.12 -10.95
C VAL A 161 -9.49 -12.87 -9.99
N GLN A 162 -8.53 -12.16 -9.41
CA GLN A 162 -7.54 -12.70 -8.48
C GLN A 162 -7.42 -11.76 -7.26
N PRO A 163 -8.01 -12.11 -6.10
CA PRO A 163 -8.12 -11.21 -4.94
C PRO A 163 -6.79 -10.68 -4.39
N PHE A 164 -5.73 -11.49 -4.53
CA PHE A 164 -4.38 -11.16 -4.06
C PHE A 164 -3.57 -10.49 -5.18
N LEU A 165 -3.32 -9.19 -5.05
CA LEU A 165 -2.68 -8.40 -6.11
C LEU A 165 -1.27 -8.90 -6.50
N TYR A 166 -0.54 -9.52 -5.57
CA TYR A 166 0.80 -10.10 -5.82
C TYR A 166 0.76 -11.39 -6.63
N LYS A 167 -0.43 -12.00 -6.78
CA LYS A 167 -0.66 -13.22 -7.58
C LYS A 167 -1.20 -12.92 -8.98
N ILE A 168 -1.38 -11.64 -9.33
CA ILE A 168 -1.88 -11.27 -10.65
C ILE A 168 -0.90 -11.73 -11.73
N GLU A 169 -1.45 -12.35 -12.76
CA GLU A 169 -0.75 -12.80 -13.96
C GLU A 169 -1.25 -12.05 -15.19
N ARG A 170 -0.57 -12.26 -16.32
CA ARG A 170 -0.92 -11.59 -17.59
C ARG A 170 -2.35 -11.90 -18.04
N ALA A 171 -2.79 -13.14 -17.86
CA ALA A 171 -4.12 -13.62 -18.25
C ALA A 171 -5.24 -12.96 -17.44
N ASP A 172 -4.94 -12.50 -16.22
CA ASP A 172 -5.93 -11.83 -15.37
C ASP A 172 -6.31 -10.47 -15.93
N PHE A 173 -5.39 -9.75 -16.59
CA PHE A 173 -5.71 -8.48 -17.26
C PHE A 173 -6.71 -8.67 -18.40
N GLU A 174 -6.56 -9.75 -19.18
CA GLU A 174 -7.47 -10.07 -20.27
C GLU A 174 -8.82 -10.51 -19.73
N THR A 175 -8.83 -11.34 -18.68
CA THR A 175 -10.05 -11.81 -18.01
C THR A 175 -10.82 -10.68 -17.33
N ALA A 176 -10.09 -9.71 -16.77
CA ALA A 176 -10.64 -8.55 -16.08
C ALA A 176 -11.08 -7.42 -17.02
N ASP A 177 -10.90 -7.58 -18.34
CA ASP A 177 -11.15 -6.53 -19.34
C ASP A 177 -10.41 -5.22 -19.00
N VAL A 178 -9.10 -5.36 -18.73
CA VAL A 178 -8.16 -4.27 -18.47
C VAL A 178 -7.18 -4.17 -19.63
N GLU A 179 -7.48 -3.24 -20.52
CA GLU A 179 -6.65 -2.90 -21.68
C GLU A 179 -5.56 -1.90 -21.29
N ILE A 180 -4.31 -2.28 -21.45
CA ILE A 180 -3.14 -1.42 -21.25
C ILE A 180 -1.99 -1.88 -22.16
N ASP A 181 -1.08 -0.97 -22.49
CA ASP A 181 0.12 -1.29 -23.27
C ASP A 181 0.86 -2.52 -22.70
N ARG A 182 1.27 -3.39 -23.62
CA ARG A 182 1.90 -4.68 -23.30
C ARG A 182 3.15 -4.51 -22.44
N LYS A 183 3.96 -3.48 -22.67
CA LYS A 183 5.20 -3.24 -21.91
C LYS A 183 4.89 -2.79 -20.50
N ILE A 184 3.89 -1.92 -20.32
CA ILE A 184 3.46 -1.49 -18.98
C ILE A 184 2.94 -2.69 -18.19
N LYS A 185 2.11 -3.53 -18.82
CA LYS A 185 1.65 -4.80 -18.22
C LYS A 185 2.81 -5.68 -17.76
N ASP A 186 3.83 -5.88 -18.62
CA ASP A 186 5.00 -6.69 -18.26
C ASP A 186 5.76 -6.09 -17.06
N ILE A 187 5.94 -4.76 -17.02
CA ILE A 187 6.65 -4.08 -15.93
C ILE A 187 5.89 -4.18 -14.61
N LEU A 188 4.57 -3.96 -14.63
CA LEU A 188 3.70 -4.09 -13.45
C LEU A 188 3.78 -5.48 -12.80
N LEU A 189 4.04 -6.51 -13.59
CA LEU A 189 4.14 -7.90 -13.14
C LEU A 189 5.55 -8.31 -12.69
N LEU A 190 6.57 -7.47 -12.88
CA LEU A 190 7.92 -7.78 -12.41
C LEU A 190 7.97 -7.83 -10.88
N SER A 191 8.76 -8.77 -10.35
CA SER A 191 9.07 -8.79 -8.92
C SER A 191 9.72 -7.47 -8.52
N PHE A 192 9.14 -6.81 -7.53
CA PHE A 192 9.62 -5.54 -7.03
C PHE A 192 10.97 -5.71 -6.33
N ARG A 193 11.85 -4.72 -6.53
CA ARG A 193 13.21 -4.68 -5.94
C ARG A 193 13.48 -3.25 -5.49
N ALA A 194 13.44 -3.01 -4.19
CA ALA A 194 13.80 -1.75 -3.55
C ALA A 194 15.16 -1.83 -2.85
#